data_AF-A0A519CL42-F1
#
_entry.id   AF-A0A519CL42-F1
#
_cell.length_a   1.000
_cell.length_b   1.000
_cell.length_c   1.000
_cell.angle_alpha   90.00
_cell.angle_beta   90.00
_cell.angle_gamma   90.00
#
_symmetry.space_group_name_H-M   'P 1'
#
loop_
_entity.id
_entity.type
_entity.pdbx_description
1 polymer ?
#
loop_
_entity_poly.entity_id
_entity_poly.type
_entity_poly.pdbx_seq_one_letter_code
_entity_poly.pdbx_strand_id
1 'polypeptide(L)'
;FIAKTSNTKKQFENLGSLAGDIFYYNHVTNGPGFSEVFVEKNYGLDKIIASTFVRLSDSTPIIKLEFLGGKHDNDEVKSIMNKLFKTSVGGYPYSELGKMVSLLGLSNEIGSREVLG
;
A
#
# COMPACT_ATOMS: atom_id res chain seq x y z
N PHE A 1 3.03 6.17 -4.07
CA PHE A 1 2.01 5.54 -4.94
C PHE A 1 1.02 4.79 -4.07
N ILE A 2 -0.23 4.67 -4.52
CA ILE A 2 -1.25 3.83 -3.87
C ILE A 2 -1.79 2.83 -4.90
N ALA A 3 -1.86 1.55 -4.53
CA ALA A 3 -2.42 0.50 -5.37
C ALA A 3 -3.48 -0.32 -4.63
N LYS A 4 -4.55 -0.69 -5.34
CA LYS A 4 -5.64 -1.58 -4.83
C LYS A 4 -5.37 -3.06 -5.08
N THR A 5 -4.41 -3.36 -5.94
CA THR A 5 -3.97 -4.71 -6.30
C THR A 5 -2.46 -4.76 -6.21
N SER A 6 -1.92 -5.93 -5.87
CA SER A 6 -0.49 -6.16 -5.81
C SER A 6 -0.17 -7.64 -5.95
N ASN A 7 0.86 -7.95 -6.74
CA ASN A 7 1.41 -9.29 -6.88
C ASN A 7 2.66 -9.49 -6.01
N THR A 8 3.01 -8.54 -5.15
CA THR A 8 4.15 -8.67 -4.23
C THR A 8 3.93 -9.88 -3.32
N LYS A 9 4.92 -10.79 -3.28
CA LYS A 9 4.97 -11.98 -2.43
C LYS A 9 6.27 -11.94 -1.65
N LYS A 10 6.32 -11.15 -0.58
CA LYS A 10 7.55 -10.95 0.20
C LYS A 10 7.35 -11.23 1.67
N GLN A 11 6.17 -10.93 2.20
CA GLN A 11 5.87 -11.12 3.62
C GLN A 11 5.42 -12.56 3.91
N PHE A 12 4.79 -13.23 2.94
CA PHE A 12 4.34 -14.62 3.10
C PHE A 12 5.07 -15.63 2.20
N GLU A 13 6.14 -15.23 1.50
CA GLU A 13 6.82 -16.12 0.53
C GLU A 13 7.38 -17.39 1.18
N ASN A 14 7.98 -17.24 2.36
CA ASN A 14 8.57 -18.36 3.12
C ASN A 14 7.52 -19.32 3.69
N LEU A 15 6.24 -18.98 3.58
CA LEU A 15 5.11 -19.82 3.99
C LEU A 15 4.45 -20.53 2.79
N GLY A 16 5.03 -20.44 1.58
CA GLY A 16 4.48 -21.06 0.38
C GLY A 16 3.29 -20.30 -0.22
N SER A 17 3.29 -18.97 -0.13
CA SER A 17 2.19 -18.12 -0.62
C SER A 17 1.85 -18.35 -2.11
N LEU A 18 0.60 -18.71 -2.37
CA LEU A 18 0.05 -18.88 -3.73
C LEU A 18 -0.43 -17.55 -4.34
N ALA A 19 -0.93 -16.63 -3.50
CA ALA A 19 -1.40 -15.30 -3.90
C ALA A 19 -0.41 -14.19 -3.48
N GLY A 20 -0.64 -12.95 -3.90
CA GLY A 20 0.11 -11.79 -3.39
C GLY A 20 -0.22 -11.49 -1.92
N ASP A 21 0.70 -10.83 -1.21
CA ASP A 21 0.56 -10.52 0.23
C ASP A 21 -0.74 -9.76 0.54
N ILE A 22 -1.20 -8.91 -0.38
CA ILE A 22 -2.46 -8.17 -0.29
C ILE A 22 -3.69 -9.07 -0.13
N PHE A 23 -3.68 -10.27 -0.74
CA PHE A 23 -4.76 -11.23 -0.60
C PHE A 23 -4.83 -11.74 0.84
N TYR A 24 -3.69 -12.14 1.41
CA TYR A 24 -3.63 -12.67 2.77
C TYR A 24 -4.01 -11.60 3.79
N TYR A 25 -3.48 -10.37 3.68
CA TYR A 25 -3.86 -9.27 4.57
C TYR A 25 -5.35 -8.92 4.52
N ASN A 26 -6.01 -9.09 3.38
CA ASN A 26 -7.45 -8.89 3.29
C ASN A 26 -8.23 -9.95 4.11
N HIS A 27 -7.71 -11.17 4.26
CA HIS A 27 -8.41 -12.29 4.90
C HIS A 27 -8.05 -12.48 6.38
N VAL A 28 -6.83 -12.13 6.81
CA VAL A 28 -6.35 -12.43 8.17
C VAL A 28 -6.62 -11.31 9.19
N THR A 29 -6.90 -10.09 8.73
CA THR A 29 -7.21 -8.96 9.61
C THR A 29 -8.52 -8.29 9.20
N ASN A 30 -9.21 -7.68 10.16
CA ASN A 30 -10.41 -6.88 9.90
C ASN A 30 -10.29 -5.43 10.33
N GLY A 31 -9.33 -5.09 11.20
CA GLY A 31 -9.16 -3.75 11.76
C GLY A 31 -8.11 -2.89 11.06
N PRO A 32 -8.12 -1.57 11.31
CA PRO A 32 -7.16 -0.63 10.73
C PRO A 32 -5.74 -0.92 11.19
N GLY A 33 -4.77 -0.65 10.33
CA GLY A 33 -3.36 -0.87 10.61
C GLY A 33 -2.54 -1.00 9.34
N PHE A 34 -1.26 -1.30 9.50
CA PHE A 34 -0.35 -1.50 8.39
C PHE A 34 0.64 -2.64 8.67
N SER A 35 1.12 -3.30 7.61
CA SER A 35 2.14 -4.33 7.71
C SER A 35 3.53 -3.73 7.88
N GLU A 36 4.52 -4.56 8.22
CA GLU A 36 5.92 -4.15 8.27
C GLU A 36 6.34 -3.48 6.95
N VAL A 37 7.17 -2.44 7.03
CA VAL A 37 7.69 -1.76 5.84
C VAL A 37 8.71 -2.66 5.16
N PHE A 38 8.43 -3.05 3.92
CA PHE A 38 9.34 -3.80 3.08
C PHE A 38 10.11 -2.87 2.14
N VAL A 39 11.44 -2.99 2.11
CA VAL A 39 12.30 -2.17 1.24
C VAL A 39 12.87 -3.00 0.09
N GLU A 40 12.43 -2.69 -1.12
CA GLU A 40 12.98 -3.22 -2.37
C GLU A 40 14.12 -2.33 -2.86
N LYS A 41 15.36 -2.83 -2.78
CA LYS A 41 16.57 -2.05 -3.11
C LYS A 41 16.86 -1.97 -4.61
N ASN A 42 16.28 -2.87 -5.40
CA ASN A 42 16.56 -3.03 -6.84
C ASN A 42 15.27 -2.96 -7.65
N TYR A 43 14.45 -1.94 -7.41
CA TYR A 43 13.23 -1.74 -8.19
C TYR A 43 13.61 -1.12 -9.54
N GLY A 44 13.52 -1.91 -10.62
CA GLY A 44 14.04 -1.52 -11.93
C GLY A 44 15.57 -1.55 -11.97
N LEU A 45 16.20 -0.46 -12.42
CA LEU A 45 17.67 -0.40 -12.57
C LEU A 45 18.39 0.06 -11.28
N ASP A 46 17.85 1.06 -10.58
CA ASP A 46 18.58 1.75 -9.51
C ASP A 46 17.68 2.40 -8.43
N LYS A 47 16.38 2.10 -8.43
CA LYS A 47 15.44 2.73 -7.48
C LYS A 47 15.25 1.87 -6.24
N ILE A 48 15.20 2.55 -5.10
CA ILE A 48 14.79 1.96 -3.83
C ILE A 48 13.32 2.32 -3.60
N ILE A 49 12.48 1.33 -3.38
CA ILE A 49 11.07 1.53 -3.06
C ILE A 49 10.77 0.87 -1.72
N ALA A 50 10.27 1.65 -0.76
CA ALA A 50 9.67 1.10 0.45
C ALA A 50 8.17 0.89 0.21
N SER A 51 7.60 -0.17 0.76
CA SER A 51 6.18 -0.45 0.63
C SER A 51 5.58 -1.09 1.88
N THR A 52 4.29 -0.85 2.08
CA THR A 52 3.52 -1.42 3.19
C THR A 52 2.07 -1.63 2.75
N PHE A 53 1.41 -2.63 3.34
CA PHE A 53 -0.02 -2.87 3.14
C PHE A 53 -0.81 -2.22 4.26
N VAL A 54 -1.86 -1.46 3.93
CA VAL A 54 -2.60 -0.62 4.88
C VAL A 54 -4.09 -0.89 4.80
N ARG A 55 -4.74 -1.00 5.97
CA ARG A 55 -6.19 -0.90 6.14
C ARG A 55 -6.52 0.42 6.84
N LEU A 56 -7.35 1.25 6.22
CA LEU A 56 -7.68 2.58 6.76
C LEU A 56 -8.76 2.54 7.85
N SER A 57 -9.71 1.60 7.76
CA SER A 57 -10.82 1.44 8.72
C SER A 57 -11.29 -0.02 8.79
N ASP A 58 -12.11 -0.33 9.79
CA ASP A 58 -12.68 -1.67 9.95
C ASP A 58 -13.39 -2.16 8.67
N SER A 59 -13.16 -3.42 8.32
CA SER A 59 -13.76 -4.12 7.16
C SER A 59 -13.52 -3.46 5.80
N THR A 60 -12.55 -2.54 5.71
CA THR A 60 -12.15 -1.93 4.45
C THR A 60 -11.08 -2.73 3.71
N PRO A 61 -11.13 -2.79 2.37
CA PRO A 61 -10.05 -3.40 1.61
C PRO A 61 -8.66 -2.82 1.89
N ILE A 62 -7.68 -3.71 1.91
CA ILE A 62 -6.26 -3.37 1.99
C ILE A 62 -5.81 -2.64 0.72
N ILE A 63 -5.00 -1.61 0.90
CA ILE A 63 -4.26 -0.92 -0.16
C ILE A 63 -2.75 -1.11 0.05
N LYS A 64 -1.97 -1.09 -1.02
CA LYS A 64 -0.51 -0.99 -0.95
C LYS A 64 -0.10 0.48 -1.03
N LEU A 65 0.72 0.94 -0.09
CA LEU A 65 1.43 2.21 -0.18
C LEU A 65 2.87 1.94 -0.63
N GLU A 66 3.38 2.77 -1.52
CA GLU A 66 4.77 2.72 -1.98
C GLU A 66 5.40 4.11 -1.90
N PHE A 67 6.62 4.15 -1.41
CA PHE A 67 7.40 5.36 -1.17
C PHE A 67 8.73 5.25 -1.90
N LEU A 68 9.21 6.37 -2.44
CA LEU A 68 10.52 6.43 -3.06
C LEU A 68 11.58 6.62 -1.97
N GLY A 69 12.58 5.73 -1.95
CA GLY A 69 13.60 5.68 -0.92
C GLY A 69 13.38 4.51 0.06
N GLY A 70 14.40 4.24 0.88
CA GLY A 70 14.37 3.14 1.85
C GLY A 70 14.28 3.58 3.31
N LYS A 71 14.21 4.90 3.57
CA LYS A 71 14.18 5.47 4.92
C LYS A 71 12.77 5.95 5.24
N HIS A 72 11.86 5.00 5.43
CA HIS A 72 10.49 5.26 5.84
C HIS A 72 10.21 4.51 7.13
N ASP A 73 9.81 5.23 8.17
CA ASP A 73 9.53 4.65 9.47
C ASP A 73 8.02 4.49 9.72
N ASN A 74 7.70 3.81 10.81
CA ASN A 74 6.31 3.53 11.18
C ASN A 74 5.51 4.80 11.49
N ASP A 75 6.16 5.88 11.93
CA ASP A 75 5.47 7.11 12.30
C ASP A 75 5.12 7.96 11.07
N GLU A 76 5.98 7.94 10.05
CA GLU A 76 5.67 8.46 8.72
C GLU A 76 4.48 7.72 8.12
N VAL A 77 4.48 6.38 8.14
CA VAL A 77 3.36 5.56 7.63
C VAL A 77 2.07 5.88 8.37
N LYS A 78 2.09 5.95 9.71
CA LYS A 78 0.92 6.37 10.52
C LYS A 78 0.45 7.77 10.15
N SER A 79 1.36 8.72 9.95
CA SER A 79 1.03 10.09 9.57
C SER A 79 0.29 10.13 8.22
N ILE A 80 0.77 9.37 7.24
CA ILE A 80 0.14 9.24 5.93
C ILE A 80 -1.22 8.54 6.03
N MET A 81 -1.30 7.44 6.79
CA MET A 81 -2.55 6.74 7.07
C MET A 81 -3.58 7.67 7.72
N ASN A 82 -3.19 8.47 8.71
CA ASN A 82 -4.07 9.44 9.36
C ASN A 82 -4.56 10.53 8.39
N LYS A 83 -3.70 11.01 7.48
CA LYS A 83 -4.10 11.96 6.44
C LYS A 83 -5.09 11.33 5.44
N LEU A 84 -4.85 10.09 5.03
CA LEU A 84 -5.75 9.33 4.16
C LEU A 84 -7.09 9.06 4.85
N PHE A 85 -7.08 8.73 6.14
CA PHE A 85 -8.29 8.49 6.92
C PHE A 85 -9.12 9.77 7.12
N LYS A 86 -8.49 10.87 7.52
CA LYS A 86 -9.17 12.16 7.74
C LYS A 86 -9.79 12.74 6.48
N THR A 87 -9.28 12.37 5.32
CA THR A 87 -9.84 12.78 4.03
C THR A 87 -10.90 11.79 3.54
N SER A 88 -11.04 10.60 4.14
CA SER A 88 -12.03 9.57 3.79
C SER A 88 -13.42 9.81 4.39
N VAL A 89 -14.49 9.55 3.62
CA VAL A 89 -15.88 9.60 4.10
C VAL A 89 -16.32 8.19 4.52
N GLY A 90 -16.66 8.00 5.81
CA GLY A 90 -17.15 6.71 6.33
C GLY A 90 -16.08 5.62 6.50
N GLY A 91 -14.81 6.01 6.66
CA GLY A 91 -13.69 5.08 6.85
C GLY A 91 -13.21 4.41 5.56
N TYR A 92 -13.89 4.65 4.42
CA TYR A 92 -13.45 4.18 3.11
C TYR A 92 -13.41 5.32 2.09
N PRO A 93 -12.33 5.46 1.30
CA PRO A 93 -12.28 6.39 0.18
C PRO A 93 -13.11 5.83 -1.00
N TYR A 94 -14.44 5.82 -0.87
CA TYR A 94 -15.35 5.06 -1.75
C TYR A 94 -15.54 5.67 -3.16
N SER A 95 -15.18 6.92 -3.41
CA SER A 95 -15.36 7.53 -4.75
C SER A 95 -14.19 8.37 -5.24
N GLU A 96 -13.22 8.65 -4.38
CA GLU A 96 -12.24 9.69 -4.66
C GLU A 96 -10.81 9.35 -4.20
N LEU A 97 -10.45 8.06 -4.10
CA LEU A 97 -9.05 7.71 -3.86
C LEU A 97 -8.12 8.39 -4.90
N GLY A 98 -8.56 8.51 -6.16
CA GLY A 98 -7.85 9.28 -7.18
C GLY A 98 -7.74 10.79 -6.91
N LYS A 99 -8.78 11.44 -6.35
CA LYS A 99 -8.70 12.86 -5.97
C LYS A 99 -7.90 13.07 -4.68
N MET A 100 -7.97 12.16 -3.70
CA MET A 100 -7.16 12.19 -2.47
C MET A 100 -5.68 12.00 -2.74
N VAL A 101 -5.35 11.06 -3.62
CA VAL A 101 -3.98 10.81 -4.05
C VAL A 101 -3.41 12.07 -4.71
N SER A 102 -4.19 12.74 -5.57
CA SER A 102 -3.85 14.07 -6.11
C SER A 102 -3.70 15.17 -5.04
N LEU A 103 -4.63 15.26 -4.07
CA LEU A 103 -4.59 16.24 -2.97
C LEU A 103 -3.40 16.06 -2.02
N LEU A 104 -2.91 14.83 -1.87
CA LEU A 104 -1.77 14.49 -1.01
C LEU A 104 -0.43 14.49 -1.76
N GLY A 105 -0.42 14.87 -3.05
CA GLY A 105 0.78 14.82 -3.90
C GLY A 105 1.27 13.39 -4.19
N LEU A 106 0.41 12.39 -3.99
CA LEU A 106 0.69 10.99 -4.28
C LEU A 106 0.23 10.68 -5.72
N SER A 107 0.84 9.68 -6.36
CA SER A 107 0.40 9.20 -7.68
C SER A 107 -0.48 7.95 -7.56
N ASN A 108 -1.58 7.90 -8.34
CA ASN A 108 -2.55 6.79 -8.37
C ASN A 108 -2.27 5.94 -9.61
N GLU A 109 -2.00 4.65 -9.43
CA GLU A 109 -1.91 3.70 -10.54
C GLU A 109 -3.01 2.64 -10.35
N ILE A 110 -4.02 2.69 -11.23
CA ILE A 110 -5.06 1.65 -11.31
C ILE A 110 -4.67 0.73 -12.47
N GLY A 111 -4.29 -0.50 -12.15
CA GLY A 111 -3.95 -1.50 -13.15
C GLY A 111 -2.47 -1.47 -13.53
N SER A 112 -1.91 -2.67 -13.69
CA SER A 112 -0.56 -3.01 -14.15
C SER A 112 0.23 -1.83 -14.70
N ARG A 113 1.29 -1.40 -13.98
CA ARG A 113 2.43 -0.77 -14.65
C ARG A 113 2.77 -1.65 -15.83
N GLU A 114 2.72 -1.07 -17.03
CA GLU A 114 3.31 -1.70 -18.19
C GLU A 114 4.67 -2.22 -17.77
N VAL A 115 4.92 -3.48 -18.10
CA VAL A 115 6.26 -4.06 -18.03
C VAL A 115 7.11 -3.15 -18.90
N LEU A 116 7.77 -2.17 -18.28
CA LEU A 116 8.83 -1.39 -18.92
C LEU A 116 10.04 -2.32 -19.01
N GLY A 117 9.94 -3.26 -19.95
CA GLY A 117 11.08 -3.86 -20.64
C GLY A 117 11.49 -2.97 -21.79
#